data_AF-A0A158IDF5-F1
#
_entry.id   AF-A0A158IDF5-F1
#
_cell.length_a   1.000
_cell.length_b   1.000
_cell.length_c   1.000
_cell.angle_alpha   90.00
_cell.angle_beta   90.00
_cell.angle_gamma   90.00
#
_symmetry.space_group_name_H-M   'P 1'
#
loop_
_entity.id
_entity.type
_entity.pdbx_description
1 polymer ?
#
loop_
_entity_poly.entity_id
_entity_poly.type
_entity_poly.pdbx_seq_one_letter_code
_entity_poly.pdbx_strand_id
1 'polypeptide(L)'
;MRLSFGTLERTKFVTAASELARNTIVHGQGGTLTLIELEKDGRQGIQLIFEDKGPGIPNIEKALEDGYSTAKSMGLGLGGARRLVNEFEITSAVGSGTRVSIVQWKRR
;
A
#
# COMPACT_ATOMS: atom_id res chain seq x y z
N MET A 1 2.96 -22.44 1.56
CA MET A 1 4.05 -22.43 0.56
C MET A 1 4.88 -21.16 0.81
N ARG A 2 6.21 -21.22 0.95
CA ARG A 2 7.00 -19.99 1.22
C ARG A 2 7.24 -19.24 -0.10
N LEU A 3 6.61 -18.08 -0.27
CA LEU A 3 6.89 -17.17 -1.37
C LEU A 3 8.26 -16.52 -1.15
N SER A 4 9.24 -16.89 -1.99
CA SER A 4 10.62 -16.39 -1.92
C SER A 4 10.81 -15.26 -2.92
N PHE A 5 10.71 -14.00 -2.47
CA PHE A 5 11.06 -12.81 -3.26
C PHE A 5 12.57 -12.53 -3.21
N GLY A 6 13.11 -11.91 -4.26
CA GLY A 6 14.48 -11.39 -4.25
C GLY A 6 14.67 -10.37 -3.12
N THR A 7 15.91 -10.21 -2.62
CA THR A 7 16.19 -9.34 -1.47
C THR A 7 15.74 -7.89 -1.71
N LEU A 8 16.02 -7.33 -2.88
CA LEU A 8 15.62 -5.97 -3.22
C LEU A 8 14.09 -5.81 -3.28
N GLU A 9 13.39 -6.75 -3.91
CA GLU A 9 11.92 -6.73 -4.03
C GLU A 9 11.25 -6.80 -2.68
N ARG A 10 11.78 -7.65 -1.79
CA ARG A 10 11.31 -7.77 -0.42
C ARG A 10 11.49 -6.47 0.35
N THR A 11 12.65 -5.83 0.25
CA THR A 11 12.89 -4.52 0.87
C THR A 11 11.88 -3.50 0.36
N LYS A 12 11.70 -3.39 -0.96
CA LYS A 12 10.74 -2.46 -1.58
C LYS A 12 9.31 -2.72 -1.07
N PHE A 13 8.87 -3.97 -1.08
CA PHE A 13 7.52 -4.34 -0.67
C PHE A 13 7.27 -4.10 0.81
N VAL A 14 8.23 -4.45 1.68
CA VAL A 14 8.14 -4.20 3.13
C VAL A 14 8.14 -2.69 3.41
N THR A 15 8.95 -1.90 2.72
CA THR A 15 8.93 -0.44 2.85
C THR A 15 7.57 0.13 2.45
N ALA A 16 7.01 -0.28 1.30
CA ALA A 16 5.69 0.17 0.87
C ALA A 16 4.59 -0.23 1.86
N ALA A 17 4.58 -1.50 2.30
CA ALA A 17 3.62 -2.00 3.27
C ALA A 17 3.69 -1.26 4.60
N SER A 18 4.90 -0.92 5.07
CA SER A 18 5.11 -0.19 6.32
C SER A 18 4.60 1.25 6.24
N GLU A 19 4.82 1.92 5.12
CA GLU A 19 4.28 3.27 4.87
C GLU A 19 2.75 3.26 4.80
N LEU A 20 2.14 2.27 4.16
CA LEU A 20 0.68 2.15 4.08
C LEU A 20 0.04 1.77 5.43
N ALA A 21 0.67 0.87 6.19
CA ALA A 21 0.25 0.57 7.56
C ALA A 21 0.29 1.84 8.43
N ARG A 22 1.37 2.62 8.33
CA ARG A 22 1.49 3.89 9.05
C ARG A 22 0.40 4.87 8.65
N ASN A 23 0.10 5.01 7.36
CA ASN A 23 -0.96 5.91 6.89
C ASN A 23 -2.34 5.50 7.42
N THR A 24 -2.64 4.21 7.42
CA THR A 24 -3.88 3.63 7.99
C THR A 24 -4.03 4.00 9.47
N ILE A 25 -2.93 3.98 10.24
CA ILE A 25 -2.95 4.35 11.66
C ILE A 25 -3.05 5.88 11.83
N VAL A 26 -2.16 6.64 11.19
CA VAL A 26 -1.98 8.08 11.45
C VAL A 26 -3.08 8.92 10.80
N HIS A 27 -3.51 8.57 9.59
CA HIS A 27 -4.53 9.31 8.84
C HIS A 27 -5.89 8.63 8.94
N GLY A 28 -5.92 7.30 8.93
CA GLY A 28 -7.14 6.50 9.01
C GLY A 28 -7.70 6.30 10.43
N GLN A 29 -6.94 6.69 11.47
CA GLN A 29 -7.28 6.49 12.88
C GLN A 29 -7.37 5.00 13.29
N GLY A 30 -6.58 4.16 12.62
CA GLY A 30 -6.61 2.71 12.76
C GLY A 30 -7.37 2.05 11.61
N GLY A 31 -7.27 0.73 11.54
CA GLY A 31 -7.83 -0.02 10.42
C GLY A 31 -7.38 -1.47 10.41
N THR A 32 -7.55 -2.11 9.27
CA THR A 32 -7.24 -3.53 9.05
C THR A 32 -6.24 -3.71 7.92
N LEU A 33 -5.42 -4.74 8.07
CA LEU A 33 -4.56 -5.27 7.01
C LEU A 33 -5.03 -6.68 6.66
N THR A 34 -5.33 -6.92 5.39
CA THR A 34 -5.59 -8.26 4.86
C THR A 34 -4.46 -8.68 3.95
N LEU A 35 -3.94 -9.90 4.16
CA LEU A 35 -2.94 -10.53 3.31
C LEU A 35 -3.58 -11.66 2.51
N ILE A 36 -3.37 -11.66 1.20
CA ILE A 36 -3.91 -12.66 0.28
C ILE A 36 -2.75 -13.20 -0.57
N GLU A 37 -2.61 -14.53 -0.62
CA GLU A 37 -1.74 -15.18 -1.61
C GLU A 37 -2.48 -15.23 -2.95
N LEU A 38 -1.83 -14.75 -4.01
CA LEU A 38 -2.38 -14.72 -5.36
C LEU A 38 -1.72 -15.77 -6.24
N GLU A 39 -2.51 -16.37 -7.12
CA GLU A 39 -2.03 -17.15 -8.25
C GLU A 39 -2.78 -16.70 -9.52
N LYS A 40 -2.03 -16.23 -10.52
CA LYS A 40 -2.58 -15.73 -11.78
C LYS A 40 -1.63 -16.04 -12.93
N ASP A 41 -2.13 -16.68 -13.99
CA ASP A 41 -1.35 -17.03 -15.19
C ASP A 41 -0.05 -17.81 -14.88
N GLY A 42 -0.12 -18.71 -13.89
CA GLY A 42 1.03 -19.47 -13.38
C GLY A 42 2.08 -18.64 -12.65
N ARG A 43 1.76 -17.40 -12.27
CA ARG A 43 2.59 -16.53 -11.43
C ARG A 43 1.98 -16.44 -10.04
N GLN A 44 2.84 -16.48 -9.03
CA GLN A 44 2.44 -16.34 -7.63
C GLN A 44 2.73 -14.92 -7.14
N GLY A 45 1.92 -14.41 -6.24
CA GLY A 45 2.09 -13.07 -5.68
C GLY A 45 1.50 -12.94 -4.29
N ILE A 46 1.72 -11.79 -3.66
CA ILE A 46 1.08 -11.38 -2.42
C ILE A 46 0.33 -10.08 -2.68
N GLN A 47 -0.92 -10.04 -2.26
CA GLN A 47 -1.70 -8.82 -2.14
C GLN A 47 -1.82 -8.42 -0.68
N LEU A 48 -1.63 -7.14 -0.42
CA LEU A 48 -1.93 -6.51 0.86
C LEU A 48 -3.01 -5.47 0.66
N ILE A 49 -4.06 -5.52 1.47
CA ILE A 49 -5.16 -4.58 1.46
C ILE A 49 -5.20 -3.88 2.82
N PHE A 50 -5.09 -2.56 2.79
CA PHE A 50 -5.15 -1.68 3.95
C PHE A 50 -6.47 -0.93 3.90
N GLU A 51 -7.26 -1.01 4.96
CA GLU A 51 -8.59 -0.37 5.05
C GLU A 51 -8.74 0.36 6.37
N ASP A 52 -9.17 1.61 6.31
CA ASP A 52 -9.58 2.41 7.46
C ASP A 52 -10.99 2.96 7.29
N LYS A 53 -11.56 3.48 8.38
CA LYS A 53 -12.84 4.20 8.39
C LYS A 53 -12.65 5.66 8.81
N GLY A 54 -11.47 6.21 8.52
CA GLY A 54 -11.09 7.54 8.91
C GLY A 54 -11.74 8.64 8.05
N PRO A 55 -11.18 9.85 8.08
CA PRO A 55 -11.71 11.01 7.37
C PRO A 55 -11.72 10.87 5.84
N GLY A 56 -10.98 9.93 5.27
CA GLY A 56 -10.78 9.79 3.82
C GLY A 56 -9.84 10.86 3.25
N ILE A 57 -9.60 10.77 1.94
CA ILE A 57 -8.68 11.62 1.18
C ILE A 57 -9.51 12.46 0.19
N PRO A 58 -9.58 13.80 0.34
CA PRO A 58 -10.40 14.65 -0.53
C PRO A 58 -9.95 14.69 -1.99
N ASN A 59 -8.64 14.61 -2.24
CA ASN A 59 -8.07 14.60 -3.58
C ASN A 59 -6.97 13.54 -3.66
N ILE A 60 -7.31 12.39 -4.24
CA ILE A 60 -6.42 11.23 -4.37
C ILE A 60 -5.24 11.56 -5.30
N GLU A 61 -5.47 12.27 -6.40
CA GLU A 61 -4.41 12.61 -7.35
C GLU A 61 -3.32 13.42 -6.68
N LYS A 62 -3.71 14.46 -5.94
CA LYS A 62 -2.78 15.28 -5.15
C LYS A 62 -2.07 14.47 -4.06
N ALA A 63 -2.75 13.52 -3.43
CA ALA A 63 -2.16 12.66 -2.42
C ALA A 63 -1.11 11.68 -3.00
N LEU A 64 -1.16 11.41 -4.30
CA LEU A 64 -0.19 10.58 -5.02
C LEU A 64 0.99 11.38 -5.59
N GLU A 65 0.95 12.72 -5.52
CA GLU A 65 2.08 13.58 -5.89
C GLU A 65 3.24 13.43 -4.92
N ASP A 66 4.46 13.51 -5.44
CA ASP A 66 5.67 13.37 -4.62
C ASP A 66 5.86 14.54 -3.67
N GLY A 67 6.30 14.22 -2.44
CA GLY A 67 6.50 15.22 -1.39
C GLY A 67 5.21 15.68 -0.70
N TYR A 68 4.03 15.25 -1.15
CA TYR A 68 2.79 15.45 -0.43
C TYR A 68 2.68 14.45 0.74
N SER A 69 3.35 14.77 1.85
CA SER A 69 3.16 14.06 3.11
C SER A 69 2.79 15.06 4.21
N THR A 70 1.61 14.89 4.78
CA THR A 70 1.16 15.68 5.93
C THR A 70 1.68 15.15 7.27
N ALA A 71 2.40 14.03 7.29
CA ALA A 71 2.95 13.42 8.49
C ALA A 71 4.43 13.03 8.35
N LYS A 72 5.17 12.98 9.47
CA LYS A 72 6.56 12.48 9.55
C LYS A 72 6.65 10.98 9.21
N SER A 73 6.62 10.62 7.93
CA SER A 73 6.72 9.25 7.41
C SER A 73 8.18 8.83 7.15
N MET A 74 8.45 7.61 6.66
CA MET A 74 9.79 7.21 6.20
C MET A 74 10.19 7.88 4.87
N GLY A 75 9.50 8.94 4.46
CA GLY A 75 9.91 9.84 3.38
C GLY A 75 9.34 9.52 2.00
N LEU A 76 8.42 8.55 1.88
CA LEU A 76 7.92 8.10 0.57
C LEU A 76 6.46 8.48 0.30
N GLY A 77 5.60 8.48 1.32
CA GLY A 77 4.17 8.77 1.14
C GLY A 77 3.46 7.78 0.20
N LEU A 78 2.23 8.08 -0.21
CA LEU A 78 1.44 7.21 -1.10
C LEU A 78 2.08 7.09 -2.50
N GLY A 79 2.57 8.20 -3.06
CA GLY A 79 3.25 8.20 -4.36
C GLY A 79 4.51 7.33 -4.37
N GLY A 80 5.31 7.37 -3.31
CA GLY A 80 6.48 6.51 -3.16
C GLY A 80 6.13 5.04 -2.98
N ALA A 81 5.12 4.72 -2.16
CA ALA A 81 4.65 3.33 -2.00
C ALA A 81 4.19 2.73 -3.34
N ARG A 82 3.46 3.49 -4.17
CA ARG A 82 3.04 3.09 -5.52
C ARG A 82 4.19 2.68 -6.43
N ARG A 83 5.36 3.35 -6.34
CA ARG A 83 6.54 3.04 -7.17
C ARG A 83 7.28 1.76 -6.77
N LEU A 84 7.04 1.27 -5.56
CA LEU A 84 7.80 0.15 -4.98
C LEU A 84 7.15 -1.22 -5.23
N VAL A 85 5.93 -1.23 -5.74
CA VAL A 85 5.10 -2.43 -5.91
C VAL A 85 4.78 -2.66 -7.38
N ASN A 86 4.24 -3.83 -7.74
CA ASN A 86 3.85 -4.10 -9.12
C ASN A 86 2.49 -3.51 -9.47
N GLU A 87 1.53 -3.62 -8.55
CA GLU A 87 0.19 -3.09 -8.72
C GLU A 87 -0.19 -2.29 -7.47
N PHE A 88 -0.90 -1.19 -7.68
CA PHE A 88 -1.33 -0.27 -6.64
C PHE A 88 -2.70 0.28 -7.03
N GLU A 89 -3.66 0.13 -6.12
CA GLU A 89 -4.99 0.68 -6.25
C GLU A 89 -5.35 1.42 -4.98
N ILE A 90 -6.06 2.54 -5.12
CA ILE A 90 -6.53 3.34 -4.01
C ILE A 90 -7.96 3.79 -4.29
N THR A 91 -8.81 3.65 -3.27
CA THR A 91 -10.15 4.21 -3.23
C THR A 91 -10.31 4.92 -1.90
N SER A 92 -10.91 6.10 -1.92
CA SER A 92 -11.13 6.89 -0.72
C SER A 92 -12.29 7.83 -0.96
N ALA A 93 -13.09 8.06 0.08
CA ALA A 93 -14.15 9.04 0.06
C ALA A 93 -14.18 9.78 1.39
N VAL A 94 -14.39 11.10 1.33
CA VAL A 94 -14.44 11.95 2.53
C VAL A 94 -15.53 11.45 3.47
N GLY A 95 -15.16 11.22 4.73
CA GLY A 95 -16.03 10.67 5.78
C GLY A 95 -16.30 9.17 5.70
N SER A 96 -15.74 8.44 4.73
CA SER A 96 -15.94 7.00 4.54
C SER A 96 -14.67 6.16 4.73
N GLY A 97 -13.51 6.79 4.88
CA GLY A 97 -12.22 6.14 5.02
C GLY A 97 -11.49 5.90 3.69
N THR A 98 -10.42 5.13 3.77
CA THR A 98 -9.53 4.83 2.65
C THR A 98 -9.26 3.33 2.55
N ARG A 99 -9.21 2.82 1.32
CA ARG A 99 -8.77 1.47 0.99
C ARG A 99 -7.61 1.55 -0.01
N VAL A 100 -6.48 0.94 0.34
CA VAL A 100 -5.31 0.80 -0.54
C VAL A 100 -5.00 -0.68 -0.73
N SER A 101 -4.85 -1.12 -1.98
CA SER A 101 -4.48 -2.47 -2.37
C SER A 101 -3.15 -2.43 -3.09
N ILE A 102 -2.19 -3.26 -2.66
CA ILE A 102 -0.90 -3.41 -3.35
C ILE A 102 -0.62 -4.87 -3.65
N VAL A 103 -0.01 -5.13 -4.81
CA VAL A 103 0.41 -6.47 -5.22
C VAL A 103 1.90 -6.51 -5.53
N GLN A 104 2.56 -7.55 -5.03
CA GLN A 104 3.91 -7.94 -5.44
C GLN A 104 3.89 -9.35 -6.04
N TRP A 105 4.28 -9.45 -7.30
CA TRP A 105 4.43 -10.72 -8.00
C TRP A 105 5.85 -11.27 -7.80
N LYS A 106 5.94 -12.60 -7.69
CA LYS A 106 7.21 -13.31 -7.75
C LYS A 106 7.72 -13.23 -9.19
N ARG A 107 8.98 -12.79 -9.37
CA ARG A 107 9.63 -12.92 -10.68
C ARG A 107 9.87 -14.39 -11.00
N ARG A 108 9.73 -14.74 -12.27
CA ARG A 108 10.01 -16.10 -12.78
C ARG A 108 11.49 -16.41 -12.63
#